data_AF-K9UA20-F1
#
_entry.id   AF-K9UA20-F1
#
_cell.length_a   1.000
_cell.length_b   1.000
_cell.length_c   1.000
_cell.angle_alpha   90.00
_cell.angle_beta   90.00
_cell.angle_gamma   90.00
#
_symmetry.space_group_name_H-M   'P 1'
#
loop_
_entity.id
_entity.type
_entity.pdbx_description
1 polymer ?
#
loop_
_entity_poly.entity_id
_entity_poly.type
_entity_poly.pdbx_seq_one_letter_code
_entity_poly.pdbx_strand_id
1 'polypeptide(L)'
;MLLHLKLLGKSESAKLAFADILKLDPNLELRNDIIEVSIKYCVYLEQFQSELTAEDLSFMTYVKEVEEAYQEWVKKRQAEGKIEGKIEGKIELVNKMVRAKFGIDTLTAELSDRLSRLSDRQLDEFTSKIFEWQDLSEMVAWLNTPQA
;
A
#
# COMPACT_ATOMS: atom_id res chain seq x y z
N MET A 1 -9.36 11.74 20.18
CA MET A 1 -8.91 13.13 20.42
C MET A 1 -9.90 14.15 19.83
N LEU A 2 -10.25 14.06 18.54
CA LEU A 2 -11.31 14.88 17.91
C LEU A 2 -12.71 14.69 18.54
N LEU A 3 -13.06 13.46 18.92
CA LEU A 3 -14.29 13.15 19.68
C LEU A 3 -14.37 13.90 21.03
N HIS A 4 -13.24 14.12 21.70
CA HIS A 4 -13.19 14.91 22.94
C HIS A 4 -13.32 16.41 22.69
N LEU A 5 -12.83 16.92 21.54
CA LEU A 5 -12.99 18.33 21.17
C LEU A 5 -14.45 18.70 20.88
N LYS A 6 -15.21 17.77 20.30
CA LYS A 6 -16.65 17.94 20.06
C LYS A 6 -17.48 17.89 21.36
N LEU A 7 -17.12 17.02 22.30
CA LEU A 7 -17.71 16.98 23.65
C LEU A 7 -17.47 18.27 24.48
N LEU A 8 -16.52 19.12 24.06
CA LEU A 8 -16.20 20.40 24.71
C LEU A 8 -16.92 21.62 24.11
N GLY A 9 -17.78 21.46 23.10
CA GLY A 9 -18.68 22.51 22.60
C GLY A 9 -18.01 23.69 21.87
N LYS A 10 -16.86 23.48 21.21
CA LYS A 10 -16.16 24.54 20.45
C LYS A 10 -16.18 24.23 18.95
N SER A 11 -17.11 24.84 18.23
CA SER A 11 -17.46 24.56 16.83
C SER A 11 -16.35 24.70 15.79
N GLU A 12 -15.45 25.66 15.95
CA GLU A 12 -14.27 25.76 15.08
C GLU A 12 -13.21 24.71 15.41
N SER A 13 -13.18 24.19 16.64
CA SER A 13 -12.06 23.37 17.10
C SER A 13 -11.99 22.00 16.41
N ALA A 14 -13.13 21.38 16.07
CA ALA A 14 -13.15 20.09 15.40
C ALA A 14 -12.72 20.19 13.92
N LYS A 15 -13.20 21.21 13.21
CA LYS A 15 -12.76 21.50 11.83
C LYS A 15 -11.29 21.89 11.77
N LEU A 16 -10.85 22.78 12.66
CA LEU A 16 -9.45 23.21 12.73
C LEU A 16 -8.54 22.04 13.08
N ALA A 17 -8.92 21.23 14.07
CA ALA A 17 -8.15 20.04 14.42
C ALA A 17 -8.11 19.02 13.28
N PHE A 18 -9.21 18.80 12.55
CA PHE A 18 -9.21 17.92 11.39
C PHE A 18 -8.31 18.49 10.27
N ALA A 19 -8.37 19.79 10.01
CA ALA A 19 -7.50 20.46 9.06
C ALA A 19 -6.02 20.35 9.46
N ASP A 20 -5.69 20.39 10.75
CA ASP A 20 -4.32 20.19 11.25
C ASP A 20 -3.85 18.74 11.07
N ILE A 21 -4.74 17.75 11.24
CA ILE A 21 -4.43 16.35 10.93
C ILE A 21 -4.09 16.18 9.45
N LEU A 22 -4.79 16.87 8.55
CA LEU A 22 -4.52 16.76 7.11
C LEU A 22 -3.12 17.27 6.73
N LYS A 23 -2.53 18.17 7.53
CA LYS A 23 -1.16 18.69 7.34
C LYS A 23 -0.08 17.72 7.82
N LEU A 24 -0.42 16.68 8.57
CA LEU A 24 0.53 15.64 8.99
C LEU A 24 1.01 14.82 7.80
N ASP A 25 2.14 14.13 7.97
CA ASP A 25 2.70 13.22 6.95
C ASP A 25 1.64 12.17 6.53
N PRO A 26 1.32 12.05 5.22
CA PRO A 26 0.42 11.04 4.69
C PRO A 26 0.82 9.58 4.99
N ASN A 27 2.10 9.33 5.29
CA ASN A 27 2.61 8.02 5.68
C ASN A 27 2.39 7.70 7.17
N LEU A 28 2.02 8.69 7.99
CA LEU A 28 1.78 8.48 9.41
C LEU A 28 0.45 7.72 9.59
N GLU A 29 0.51 6.52 10.15
CA GLU A 29 -0.65 5.67 10.41
C GLU A 29 -1.73 6.40 11.21
N LEU A 30 -1.33 7.08 12.30
CA LEU A 30 -2.24 7.85 13.15
C LEU A 30 -3.04 8.91 12.39
N ARG A 31 -2.45 9.56 11.37
CA ARG A 31 -3.17 10.55 10.54
C ARG A 31 -4.32 9.86 9.80
N ASN A 32 -4.02 8.73 9.17
CA ASN A 32 -4.96 7.99 8.34
C ASN A 32 -6.08 7.36 9.19
N ASP A 33 -5.73 6.82 10.35
CA ASP A 33 -6.70 6.30 11.33
C ASP A 33 -7.68 7.39 11.77
N ILE A 34 -7.18 8.59 12.07
CA ILE A 34 -8.02 9.70 12.49
C ILE A 34 -8.96 10.15 11.36
N ILE A 35 -8.47 10.21 10.12
CA ILE A 35 -9.29 10.53 8.95
C ILE A 35 -10.40 9.48 8.79
N GLU A 36 -10.05 8.20 8.84
CA GLU A 36 -11.00 7.10 8.67
C GLU A 36 -12.07 7.07 9.76
N VAL A 37 -11.67 7.25 11.03
CA VAL A 37 -12.61 7.35 12.15
C VAL A 37 -13.53 8.57 11.98
N SER A 38 -13.02 9.69 11.48
CA SER A 38 -13.84 10.89 11.26
C SER A 38 -14.88 10.67 10.16
N ILE A 39 -14.50 10.00 9.06
CA ILE A 39 -15.42 9.60 7.99
C ILE A 39 -16.50 8.65 8.54
N LYS A 40 -16.10 7.60 9.25
CA LYS A 40 -17.04 6.65 9.89
C LYS A 40 -17.99 7.33 10.86
N TYR A 41 -17.49 8.31 11.60
CA TYR A 41 -18.30 9.11 12.50
C TYR A 41 -19.32 9.95 11.74
N CYS A 42 -18.96 10.60 10.64
CA CYS A 42 -19.93 11.31 9.79
C CYS A 42 -21.03 10.39 9.29
N VAL A 43 -20.70 9.18 8.82
CA VAL A 43 -21.69 8.16 8.42
C VAL A 43 -22.60 7.77 9.59
N TYR A 44 -22.04 7.61 10.80
CA TYR A 44 -22.83 7.34 11.99
C TYR A 44 -23.83 8.47 12.30
N LEU A 45 -23.41 9.74 12.20
CA LEU A 45 -24.31 10.88 12.44
C LEU A 45 -25.44 10.90 11.40
N GLU A 46 -25.16 10.65 10.13
CA GLU A 46 -26.18 10.58 9.07
C GLU A 46 -27.23 9.49 9.32
N GLN A 47 -26.80 8.35 9.86
CA GLN A 47 -27.64 7.17 9.98
C GLN A 47 -28.43 7.11 11.30
N PHE A 48 -27.85 7.59 12.39
CA PHE A 48 -28.35 7.32 13.73
C PHE A 48 -28.67 8.56 14.55
N GLN A 49 -28.27 9.76 14.11
CA GLN A 49 -28.58 10.99 14.84
C GLN A 49 -29.88 11.62 14.32
N SER A 50 -30.89 11.68 15.19
CA SER A 50 -32.21 12.22 14.85
C SER A 50 -32.21 13.74 14.66
N GLU A 51 -31.32 14.46 15.33
CA GLU A 51 -31.18 15.92 15.23
C GLU A 51 -29.71 16.29 15.03
N LEU A 52 -29.38 16.74 13.82
CA LEU A 52 -28.07 17.27 13.48
C LEU A 52 -28.04 18.77 13.77
N THR A 53 -27.00 19.20 14.49
CA THR A 53 -26.75 20.62 14.68
C THR A 53 -26.19 21.24 13.39
N ALA A 54 -26.27 22.58 13.27
CA ALA A 54 -25.61 23.29 12.17
C ALA A 54 -24.08 23.03 12.15
N GLU A 55 -23.49 22.76 13.31
CA GLU A 55 -22.08 22.40 13.46
C GLU A 55 -21.79 21.01 12.88
N ASP A 56 -22.65 20.02 13.18
CA ASP A 56 -22.54 18.67 12.63
C ASP A 56 -22.56 18.70 11.10
N LEU A 57 -23.55 19.38 10.54
CA LEU A 57 -23.68 19.57 9.09
C LEU A 57 -22.44 20.24 8.50
N SER A 58 -21.95 21.31 9.13
CA SER A 58 -20.78 22.03 8.67
C SER A 58 -19.53 21.14 8.65
N PHE A 59 -19.29 20.36 9.71
CA PHE A 59 -18.17 19.43 9.82
C PHE A 59 -18.29 18.28 8.81
N MET A 60 -19.47 17.70 8.67
CA MET A 60 -19.74 16.60 7.74
C MET A 60 -19.51 17.02 6.28
N THR A 61 -19.97 18.20 5.88
CA THR A 61 -19.68 18.75 4.55
C THR A 61 -18.17 18.83 4.31
N TYR A 62 -17.42 19.33 5.28
CA TYR A 62 -15.96 19.45 5.17
C TYR A 62 -15.25 18.09 5.09
N VAL A 63 -15.65 17.12 5.92
CA VAL A 63 -15.09 15.76 5.89
C VAL A 63 -15.41 15.08 4.56
N LYS A 64 -16.61 15.27 4.01
CA LYS A 64 -17.03 14.68 2.74
C LYS A 64 -16.20 15.18 1.56
N GLU A 65 -15.85 16.48 1.53
CA GLU A 65 -14.94 17.04 0.52
C GLU A 65 -13.54 16.38 0.57
N VAL A 66 -13.09 16.04 1.79
CA VAL A 66 -11.79 15.39 2.01
C VAL A 66 -11.85 13.89 1.73
N GLU A 67 -12.98 13.25 2.01
CA GLU A 67 -13.18 11.81 1.85
C GLU A 67 -12.90 11.36 0.42
N GLU A 68 -13.41 12.07 -0.59
CA GLU A 68 -13.21 11.69 -1.99
C GLU A 68 -11.72 11.58 -2.35
N ALA A 69 -10.95 12.63 -2.06
CA ALA A 69 -9.50 12.64 -2.28
C ALA A 69 -8.76 11.59 -1.45
N TYR A 70 -9.19 11.36 -0.20
CA TYR A 70 -8.61 10.33 0.67
C TYR A 70 -8.86 8.92 0.11
N GLN A 71 -10.07 8.63 -0.36
CA GLN A 71 -10.42 7.33 -0.93
C GLN A 71 -9.64 7.04 -2.23
N GLU A 72 -9.45 8.04 -3.08
CA GLU A 72 -8.59 7.91 -4.27
C GLU A 72 -7.14 7.60 -3.89
N TRP A 73 -6.61 8.31 -2.89
CA TRP A 73 -5.28 8.06 -2.37
C TRP A 73 -5.13 6.65 -1.80
N VAL A 74 -6.09 6.18 -1.01
CA VAL A 74 -6.11 4.80 -0.46
C VAL A 74 -6.14 3.77 -1.59
N LYS A 75 -6.99 3.95 -2.61
CA LYS A 75 -7.08 3.03 -3.76
C LYS A 75 -5.76 2.94 -4.51
N LYS A 76 -5.10 4.09 -4.75
CA LYS A 76 -3.80 4.13 -5.42
C LYS A 76 -2.74 3.36 -4.62
N ARG A 77 -2.68 3.58 -3.31
CA ARG A 77 -1.75 2.88 -2.40
C ARG A 77 -1.98 1.38 -2.37
N GLN A 78 -3.24 0.94 -2.32
CA GLN A 78 -3.59 -0.47 -2.39
C GLN A 78 -3.18 -1.11 -3.72
N ALA A 79 -3.35 -0.37 -4.83
CA ALA A 79 -2.90 -0.84 -6.14
C ALA A 79 -1.37 -0.97 -6.22
N GLU A 80 -0.63 0.02 -5.70
CA GLU A 80 0.83 -0.01 -5.58
C GLU A 80 1.29 -1.20 -4.73
N GLY A 81 0.73 -1.38 -3.53
CA GLY A 81 1.07 -2.51 -2.66
C GLY A 81 0.73 -3.87 -3.26
N LYS A 82 -0.33 -3.97 -4.07
CA LYS A 82 -0.65 -5.20 -4.81
C LYS A 82 0.39 -5.50 -5.89
N ILE A 83 0.91 -4.48 -6.56
CA ILE A 83 1.98 -4.63 -7.57
C ILE A 83 3.28 -5.05 -6.90
N GLU A 84 3.67 -4.37 -5.81
CA GLU A 84 4.86 -4.72 -5.03
C GLU A 84 4.79 -6.15 -4.51
N GLY A 85 3.70 -6.53 -3.85
CA GLY A 85 3.51 -7.89 -3.34
C GLY A 85 3.50 -8.96 -4.44
N LYS A 86 3.00 -8.64 -5.64
CA LYS A 86 3.10 -9.56 -6.80
C LYS A 86 4.56 -9.76 -7.21
N ILE A 87 5.35 -8.69 -7.28
CA ILE A 87 6.77 -8.76 -7.66
C ILE A 87 7.57 -9.52 -6.60
N GLU A 88 7.36 -9.22 -5.32
CA GLU A 88 8.00 -9.94 -4.20
C GLU A 88 7.68 -11.44 -4.24
N GLY A 89 6.42 -11.80 -4.45
CA GLY A 89 6.02 -13.20 -4.58
C GLY A 89 6.65 -13.91 -5.77
N LYS A 90 6.83 -13.21 -6.90
CA LYS A 90 7.56 -13.75 -8.07
C LYS A 90 9.04 -13.95 -7.77
N ILE A 91 9.70 -13.01 -7.09
CA ILE A 91 11.11 -13.14 -6.67
C ILE A 91 11.26 -14.36 -5.74
N GLU A 92 10.36 -14.52 -4.76
CA GLU A 92 10.36 -15.68 -3.87
C GLU A 92 10.19 -16.99 -4.64
N LEU A 93 9.24 -17.03 -5.59
CA LEU A 93 9.02 -18.19 -6.44
C LEU A 93 10.25 -18.54 -7.28
N VAL A 94 10.87 -17.55 -7.92
CA VAL A 94 12.09 -17.72 -8.72
C VAL A 94 13.23 -18.27 -7.86
N ASN A 95 13.47 -17.70 -6.68
CA ASN A 95 14.47 -18.21 -5.74
C ASN A 95 14.19 -19.67 -5.34
N LYS A 96 12.92 -20.02 -5.11
CA LYS A 96 12.51 -21.39 -4.79
C LYS A 96 12.74 -22.35 -5.97
N MET A 97 12.44 -21.93 -7.19
CA MET A 97 12.67 -22.74 -8.39
C MET A 97 14.17 -22.98 -8.63
N VAL A 98 15.02 -21.97 -8.45
CA VAL A 98 16.48 -22.11 -8.54
C VAL A 98 16.98 -23.14 -7.53
N ARG A 99 16.56 -23.05 -6.27
CA ARG A 99 16.92 -24.03 -5.23
C ARG A 99 16.43 -25.44 -5.56
N ALA A 100 15.22 -25.55 -6.09
CA ALA A 100 14.62 -26.84 -6.43
C ALA A 100 15.31 -27.51 -7.64
N LYS A 101 15.72 -26.72 -8.64
CA LYS A 101 16.31 -27.24 -9.88
C LYS A 101 17.82 -27.45 -9.78
N PHE A 102 18.55 -26.50 -9.22
CA PHE A 102 20.02 -26.49 -9.23
C PHE A 102 20.64 -26.82 -7.86
N GLY A 103 19.83 -26.86 -6.80
CA GLY A 103 20.27 -27.20 -5.44
C GLY A 103 20.25 -26.01 -4.48
N ILE A 104 20.24 -26.28 -3.17
CA ILE A 104 20.15 -25.23 -2.15
C ILE A 104 21.41 -24.36 -2.12
N ASP A 105 22.58 -24.96 -2.31
CA ASP A 105 23.88 -24.28 -2.21
C ASP A 105 24.16 -23.33 -3.39
N THR A 106 23.37 -23.39 -4.46
CA THR A 106 23.58 -22.53 -5.64
C THR A 106 23.02 -21.12 -5.47
N LEU A 107 22.06 -20.91 -4.55
CA LEU A 107 21.47 -19.60 -4.32
C LEU A 107 22.32 -18.78 -3.35
N THR A 108 23.44 -18.26 -3.84
CA THR A 108 24.29 -17.32 -3.10
C THR A 108 23.56 -15.98 -2.88
N ALA A 109 24.01 -15.20 -1.90
CA ALA A 109 23.46 -13.86 -1.64
C ALA A 109 23.56 -12.95 -2.89
N GLU A 110 24.66 -13.05 -3.64
CA GLU A 110 24.85 -12.33 -4.90
C GLU A 110 23.80 -12.73 -5.95
N LEU A 111 23.55 -14.02 -6.13
CA LEU A 111 22.56 -14.48 -7.09
C LEU A 111 21.14 -14.07 -6.67
N SER A 112 20.81 -14.17 -5.39
CA SER A 112 19.52 -13.72 -4.87
C SER A 112 19.30 -12.21 -5.07
N ASP A 113 20.32 -11.38 -4.83
CA ASP A 113 20.27 -9.94 -5.07
C ASP A 113 20.06 -9.64 -6.56
N ARG A 114 20.75 -10.35 -7.45
CA ARG A 114 20.54 -10.24 -8.90
C ARG A 114 19.12 -10.60 -9.32
N LEU A 115 18.56 -11.69 -8.79
CA LEU A 115 17.19 -12.12 -9.09
C LEU A 115 16.15 -11.11 -8.57
N SER A 116 16.41 -10.46 -7.42
CA SER A 116 15.53 -9.42 -6.89
C SER A 116 15.50 -8.12 -7.70
N ARG A 117 16.49 -7.91 -8.58
CA ARG A 117 16.57 -6.73 -9.47
C ARG A 117 15.88 -6.94 -10.81
N LEU A 118 15.37 -8.14 -11.08
CA LEU A 118 14.63 -8.42 -12.30
C LEU A 118 13.27 -7.71 -12.28
N SER A 119 12.86 -7.20 -13.44
CA SER A 119 11.53 -6.62 -13.64
C SER A 119 10.43 -7.70 -13.63
N ASP A 120 9.16 -7.29 -13.46
CA ASP A 120 7.99 -8.19 -13.48
C ASP A 120 7.96 -9.10 -14.72
N ARG A 121 8.37 -8.55 -15.87
CA ARG A 121 8.45 -9.27 -17.15
C ARG A 121 9.63 -10.23 -17.19
N GLN A 122 10.80 -9.80 -16.74
CA GLN A 122 11.98 -10.65 -16.68
C GLN A 122 11.77 -11.83 -15.73
N LEU A 123 11.04 -11.63 -14.62
CA LEU A 123 10.63 -12.71 -13.72
C LEU A 123 9.70 -13.71 -14.41
N ASP A 124 8.72 -13.25 -15.21
CA ASP A 124 7.86 -14.15 -15.99
C ASP A 124 8.66 -14.96 -17.03
N GLU A 125 9.55 -14.29 -17.77
CA GLU A 125 10.43 -14.95 -18.74
C GLU A 125 11.36 -15.96 -18.05
N PHE A 126 11.91 -15.62 -16.87
CA PHE A 126 12.72 -16.50 -16.06
C PHE A 126 11.95 -17.77 -15.67
N THR A 127 10.71 -17.62 -15.16
CA THR A 127 9.90 -18.79 -14.75
C THR A 127 9.57 -19.73 -15.91
N SER A 128 9.59 -19.25 -17.15
CA SER A 128 9.42 -20.10 -18.34
C SER A 128 10.73 -20.78 -18.73
N LYS A 129 11.82 -20.01 -18.81
CA LYS A 129 13.13 -20.50 -19.26
C LYS A 129 13.82 -21.43 -18.28
N ILE A 130 13.53 -21.32 -16.98
CA ILE A 130 14.17 -22.19 -15.98
C ILE A 130 13.97 -23.67 -16.28
N PHE A 131 12.89 -24.06 -16.96
CA PHE A 131 12.65 -25.45 -17.34
C PHE A 131 13.52 -25.92 -18.53
N GLU A 132 14.00 -24.99 -19.37
CA GLU A 132 14.82 -25.29 -20.56
C GLU A 132 16.30 -25.50 -20.20
N TRP A 133 16.82 -24.74 -19.24
CA TRP A 133 18.23 -24.80 -18.84
C TRP A 133 18.62 -26.16 -18.26
N GLN A 134 19.74 -26.74 -18.70
CA GLN A 134 20.23 -28.00 -18.15
C GLN A 134 21.07 -27.77 -16.88
N ASP A 135 21.81 -26.67 -16.82
CA ASP A 135 22.68 -26.34 -15.71
C ASP A 135 22.65 -24.84 -15.31
N LEU A 136 23.31 -24.55 -14.19
CA LEU A 136 23.36 -23.21 -13.59
C LEU A 136 24.05 -22.18 -14.50
N SER A 137 24.98 -22.61 -15.35
CA SER A 137 25.76 -21.74 -16.22
C SER A 137 24.88 -21.09 -17.28
N GLU A 138 23.92 -21.84 -17.83
CA GLU A 138 22.94 -21.31 -18.80
C GLU A 138 22.05 -20.22 -18.18
N MET A 139 21.60 -20.44 -16.93
CA MET A 139 20.85 -19.44 -16.17
C MET A 139 21.70 -18.19 -15.91
N VAL A 140 22.95 -18.36 -15.45
CA VAL A 140 23.85 -17.23 -15.19
C VAL A 140 24.17 -16.46 -16.47
N ALA A 141 24.34 -17.14 -17.59
CA ALA A 141 24.54 -16.52 -18.90
C ALA A 141 23.32 -15.69 -19.31
N TRP A 142 22.10 -16.21 -19.10
CA TRP A 142 20.87 -15.46 -19.34
C TRP A 142 20.77 -14.22 -18.44
N LEU A 143 21.13 -14.33 -17.17
CA LEU A 143 21.17 -13.19 -16.23
C LEU A 143 22.25 -12.15 -16.57
N ASN A 144 23.25 -12.50 -17.37
CA ASN A 144 24.31 -11.60 -17.84
C ASN A 144 23.97 -10.93 -19.18
N THR A 145 22.93 -11.39 -19.88
CA THR A 145 22.48 -10.77 -21.12
C THR A 145 21.58 -9.58 -20.77
N PRO A 146 21.76 -8.39 -21.35
CA PRO A 146 20.83 -7.28 -21.15
C PRO A 146 19.46 -7.71 -21.69
N GLN A 147 18.51 -7.97 -20.79
CA GLN A 147 17.14 -8.29 -21.19
C GLN A 147 16.39 -6.98 -21.42
N ALA A 148 15.86 -6.79 -22.64
CA ALA A 148 15.20 -5.57 -23.11
C ALA A 148 13.80 -5.38 -22.53
#